data_AF-A0A4Q5YI86-F1
#
_entry.id   AF-A0A4Q5YI86-F1
#
_cell.length_a   1.000
_cell.length_b   1.000
_cell.length_c   1.000
_cell.angle_alpha   90.00
_cell.angle_beta   90.00
_cell.angle_gamma   90.00
#
_symmetry.space_group_name_H-M   'P 1'
#
loop_
_entity.id
_entity.type
_entity.pdbx_description
1 polymer ?
#
loop_
_entity_poly.entity_id
_entity_poly.type
_entity_poly.pdbx_seq_one_letter_code
_entity_poly.pdbx_strand_id
1 'polypeptide(L)'
;MKHTLQEDLVRDFQEQKKMIGEQVALIDPMATSLRKPAARRLFHAGIIVFFEIISWLAFLGCIAFVIFMDKLYPFFLINQMIHDADLATRYPAYDLEMMHWAFRGLGALAAVLFLITARMLGSIRIKNSVLHVAGRNMKLLVEQLLKRKAAMESLEQRYPFEMLPDDDSVVMPVQKPHNDILL
;
A
#
# COMPACT_ATOMS: atom_id res chain seq x y z
N MET A 1 17.41 -50.87 -19.41
CA MET A 1 16.32 -49.92 -19.73
C MET A 1 15.54 -49.41 -18.51
N LYS A 2 15.61 -50.05 -17.31
CA LYS A 2 14.96 -49.54 -16.09
C LYS A 2 15.79 -48.51 -15.29
N HIS A 3 17.13 -48.59 -15.36
CA HIS A 3 18.04 -47.67 -14.65
C HIS A 3 17.93 -46.22 -15.13
N THR A 4 17.82 -46.00 -16.43
CA THR A 4 17.71 -44.67 -17.04
C THR A 4 16.46 -43.91 -16.61
N LEU A 5 15.34 -44.61 -16.40
CA LEU A 5 14.07 -43.98 -15.99
C LEU A 5 14.09 -43.55 -14.52
N GLN A 6 14.79 -44.32 -13.68
CA GLN A 6 14.98 -43.99 -12.27
C GLN A 6 15.95 -42.82 -12.09
N GLU A 7 17.05 -42.81 -12.85
CA GLU A 7 18.01 -41.70 -12.87
C GLU A 7 17.38 -40.41 -13.43
N ASP A 8 16.58 -40.50 -14.50
CA ASP A 8 15.83 -39.35 -15.02
C ASP A 8 14.84 -38.82 -13.98
N LEU A 9 14.11 -39.70 -13.27
CA LEU A 9 13.18 -39.29 -12.21
C LEU A 9 13.87 -38.61 -11.03
N VAL A 10 15.04 -39.12 -10.62
CA VAL A 10 15.83 -38.54 -9.52
C VAL A 10 16.38 -37.17 -9.94
N ARG A 11 16.89 -37.05 -11.16
CA ARG A 11 17.40 -35.80 -11.70
C ARG A 11 16.29 -34.75 -11.85
N ASP A 12 15.13 -35.14 -12.37
CA ASP A 12 13.97 -34.25 -12.51
C ASP A 12 13.45 -33.79 -11.14
N PHE A 13 13.53 -34.65 -10.12
CA PHE A 13 13.24 -34.29 -8.73
C PHE A 13 14.23 -33.27 -8.16
N GLN A 14 15.53 -33.44 -8.42
CA GLN A 14 16.58 -32.51 -7.99
C GLN A 14 16.46 -31.15 -8.70
N GLU A 15 16.17 -31.15 -10.00
CA GLU A 15 15.90 -29.93 -10.78
C GLU A 15 14.67 -29.19 -10.23
N GLN A 16 13.59 -29.89 -9.89
CA GLN A 16 12.41 -29.29 -9.25
C GLN A 16 12.70 -28.75 -7.84
N LYS A 17 13.51 -29.46 -7.04
CA LYS A 17 13.94 -29.01 -5.69
C LYS A 17 14.74 -27.71 -5.78
N LYS A 18 15.66 -27.63 -6.74
CA LYS A 18 16.46 -26.42 -7.01
C LYS A 18 15.58 -25.26 -7.48
N MET A 19 14.67 -25.51 -8.42
CA MET A 19 13.74 -24.49 -8.92
C MET A 19 12.82 -23.96 -7.81
N ILE A 20 12.33 -24.81 -6.92
CA ILE A 20 11.53 -24.40 -5.76
C ILE A 20 12.37 -23.60 -4.75
N GLY A 21 13.62 -24.00 -4.51
CA GLY A 21 14.56 -23.26 -3.66
C GLY A 21 14.81 -21.84 -4.18
N GLU A 22 15.07 -21.70 -5.48
CA GLU A 22 15.24 -20.40 -6.15
C GLU A 22 13.97 -19.55 -6.10
N GLN A 23 12.80 -20.15 -6.31
CA GLN A 23 11.51 -19.44 -6.19
C GLN A 23 11.25 -18.97 -4.76
N VAL A 24 11.55 -19.78 -3.75
CA VAL A 24 11.43 -19.39 -2.34
C VAL A 24 12.43 -18.28 -2.01
N ALA A 25 13.67 -18.35 -2.50
CA ALA A 25 14.69 -17.33 -2.31
C ALA A 25 14.36 -15.98 -2.98
N LEU A 26 13.59 -15.99 -4.08
CA LEU A 26 13.07 -14.77 -4.73
C LEU A 26 11.84 -14.21 -4.01
N ILE A 27 11.02 -15.09 -3.42
CA ILE A 27 9.79 -14.69 -2.72
C ILE A 27 10.09 -14.16 -1.33
N ASP A 28 11.13 -14.63 -0.64
CA ASP A 28 11.50 -14.17 0.70
C ASP A 28 11.90 -12.68 0.80
N PRO A 29 12.73 -12.10 -0.09
CA PRO A 29 13.00 -10.65 -0.11
C PRO A 29 11.74 -9.84 -0.48
N MET A 30 10.83 -10.47 -1.20
CA MET A 30 9.61 -9.88 -1.71
C MET A 30 8.48 -9.95 -0.63
N ALA A 31 8.47 -11.00 0.19
CA ALA A 31 7.65 -11.14 1.39
C ALA A 31 8.18 -10.30 2.55
N THR A 32 9.49 -10.13 2.69
CA THR A 32 10.12 -9.23 3.67
C THR A 32 9.98 -7.76 3.29
N SER A 33 9.98 -7.39 2.00
CA SER A 33 9.63 -6.02 1.57
C SER A 33 8.15 -5.70 1.78
N LEU A 34 7.26 -6.70 1.71
CA LEU A 34 5.87 -6.56 2.20
C LEU A 34 5.72 -6.56 3.74
N ARG A 35 6.61 -7.26 4.47
CA ARG A 35 6.62 -7.34 5.94
C ARG A 35 7.29 -6.15 6.62
N LYS A 36 8.25 -5.46 5.97
CA LYS A 36 8.71 -4.13 6.41
C LYS A 36 7.46 -3.28 6.58
N PRO A 37 7.30 -2.56 7.70
CA PRO A 37 6.01 -2.19 8.24
C PRO A 37 5.30 -1.19 7.32
N ALA A 38 4.61 -1.70 6.29
CA ALA A 38 3.41 -1.09 5.71
C ALA A 38 2.40 -0.76 6.84
N ALA A 39 2.54 -1.46 7.97
CA ALA A 39 1.91 -1.29 9.27
C ALA A 39 2.22 0.02 10.04
N ARG A 40 3.18 0.88 9.66
CA ARG A 40 3.29 2.23 10.26
C ARG A 40 2.40 3.23 9.49
N ARG A 41 1.12 3.24 9.85
CA ARG A 41 0.24 4.42 9.86
C ARG A 41 -0.07 5.13 8.53
N LEU A 42 -0.45 4.40 7.49
CA LEU A 42 -1.43 4.97 6.56
C LEU A 42 -2.80 4.78 7.21
N PHE A 43 -3.43 5.88 7.62
CA PHE A 43 -4.75 5.97 8.26
C PHE A 43 -5.67 4.78 7.97
N HIS A 44 -6.30 4.22 9.03
CA HIS A 44 -7.34 3.18 8.90
C HIS A 44 -8.12 3.39 7.61
N ALA A 45 -8.25 2.39 6.74
CA ALA A 45 -8.90 2.56 5.43
C ALA A 45 -10.27 3.27 5.56
N GLY A 46 -10.98 3.06 6.68
CA GLY A 46 -12.19 3.80 7.04
C GLY A 46 -11.99 5.31 7.24
N ILE A 47 -10.90 5.76 7.87
CA ILE A 47 -10.56 7.19 8.01
C ILE A 47 -10.28 7.83 6.64
N ILE A 48 -9.57 7.14 5.74
CA ILE A 48 -9.32 7.64 4.38
C ILE A 48 -10.64 7.84 3.65
N VAL A 49 -11.55 6.85 3.71
CA VAL A 49 -12.89 6.94 3.11
C VAL A 49 -13.72 8.04 3.77
N PHE A 50 -13.66 8.17 5.08
CA PHE A 50 -14.36 9.23 5.82
C PHE A 50 -13.90 10.63 5.41
N PHE A 51 -12.58 10.86 5.31
CA PHE A 51 -12.03 12.13 4.83
C PHE A 51 -12.32 12.38 3.36
N GLU A 52 -12.36 11.35 2.51
CA GLU A 52 -12.77 11.48 1.11
C GLU A 52 -14.21 11.98 1.02
N ILE A 53 -15.14 11.40 1.79
CA ILE A 53 -16.55 11.82 1.84
C ILE A 53 -16.66 13.26 2.36
N ILE A 54 -15.97 13.58 3.47
CA ILE A 54 -15.96 14.95 4.01
C ILE A 54 -15.43 15.94 2.98
N SER A 55 -14.37 15.60 2.26
CA SER A 55 -13.79 16.50 1.25
C SER A 55 -14.76 16.74 0.09
N TRP A 56 -15.48 15.71 -0.35
CA TRP A 56 -16.56 15.87 -1.34
C TRP A 56 -17.72 16.73 -0.83
N LEU A 57 -18.13 16.56 0.43
CA LEU A 57 -19.15 17.40 1.06
C LEU A 57 -18.67 18.84 1.21
N ALA A 58 -17.41 19.07 1.60
CA ALA A 58 -16.81 20.38 1.71
C ALA A 58 -16.71 21.06 0.33
N PHE A 59 -16.35 20.31 -0.72
CA PHE A 59 -16.36 20.81 -2.09
C PHE A 59 -17.75 21.31 -2.52
N LEU A 60 -18.79 20.49 -2.32
CA LEU A 60 -20.17 20.90 -2.57
C LEU A 60 -20.59 22.09 -1.71
N GLY A 61 -20.15 22.11 -0.44
CA GLY A 61 -20.37 23.21 0.49
C GLY A 61 -19.72 24.51 0.00
N CYS A 62 -18.51 24.47 -0.55
CA CYS A 62 -17.86 25.65 -1.13
C CYS A 62 -18.59 26.14 -2.38
N ILE A 63 -19.07 25.25 -3.25
CA ILE A 63 -19.89 25.65 -4.41
C ILE A 63 -21.18 26.31 -3.94
N ALA A 64 -21.89 25.69 -3.00
CA ALA A 64 -23.10 26.25 -2.41
C ALA A 64 -22.81 27.60 -1.75
N PHE A 65 -21.71 27.73 -1.01
CA PHE A 65 -21.27 28.98 -0.40
C PHE A 65 -21.07 30.08 -1.45
N VAL A 66 -20.39 29.81 -2.57
CA VAL A 66 -20.18 30.82 -3.63
C VAL A 66 -21.50 31.29 -4.24
N ILE A 67 -22.47 30.39 -4.42
CA ILE A 67 -23.78 30.71 -5.01
C ILE A 67 -24.69 31.46 -4.02
N PHE A 68 -24.70 31.02 -2.76
CA PHE A 68 -25.58 31.56 -1.71
C PHE A 68 -24.91 32.59 -0.82
N MET A 69 -23.69 33.03 -1.15
CA MET A 69 -22.91 34.00 -0.37
C MET A 69 -23.73 35.26 -0.09
N ASP A 70 -24.50 35.71 -1.09
CA ASP A 70 -25.31 36.91 -1.04
C ASP A 70 -26.48 36.82 -0.04
N LYS A 71 -26.80 35.62 0.45
CA LYS A 71 -27.89 35.34 1.41
C LYS A 71 -27.38 34.86 2.77
N LEU A 72 -26.07 34.65 2.92
CA LEU A 72 -25.46 34.06 4.11
C LEU A 72 -24.90 35.17 5.01
N TYR A 73 -25.34 35.23 6.26
CA TYR A 73 -24.76 36.14 7.25
C TYR A 73 -23.35 35.64 7.64
N PRO A 74 -22.32 36.50 7.74
CA PRO A 74 -22.34 37.97 7.66
C PRO A 74 -22.13 38.56 6.25
N PHE A 75 -21.89 37.74 5.22
CA PHE A 75 -21.60 38.21 3.85
C PHE A 75 -22.76 38.96 3.21
N PHE A 76 -24.00 38.69 3.64
CA PHE A 76 -25.18 39.49 3.30
C PHE A 76 -24.98 40.98 3.58
N LEU A 77 -24.31 41.36 4.67
CA LEU A 77 -24.06 42.76 5.01
C LEU A 77 -23.18 43.44 3.97
N ILE A 78 -22.20 42.72 3.41
CA ILE A 78 -21.33 43.26 2.35
C ILE A 78 -22.17 43.53 1.10
N ASN A 79 -23.04 42.59 0.73
CA ASN A 79 -23.94 42.78 -0.40
C ASN A 79 -24.93 43.93 -0.17
N GLN A 80 -25.44 44.08 1.05
CA GLN A 80 -26.31 45.20 1.41
C GLN A 80 -25.57 46.54 1.35
N MET A 81 -24.32 46.62 1.82
CA MET A 81 -23.49 47.83 1.76
C MET A 81 -23.16 48.26 0.32
N ILE A 82 -23.05 47.32 -0.62
CA ILE A 82 -22.87 47.64 -2.05
C ILE A 82 -24.10 48.36 -2.63
N HIS A 83 -25.30 48.01 -2.16
CA HIS A 83 -26.56 48.54 -2.67
C HIS A 83 -27.10 49.73 -1.85
N ASP A 84 -26.42 50.12 -0.78
CA ASP A 84 -26.83 51.22 0.10
C ASP A 84 -26.24 52.55 -0.40
N ALA A 85 -27.13 53.46 -0.83
CA ALA A 85 -26.75 54.71 -1.48
C ALA A 85 -26.01 55.68 -0.53
N ASP A 86 -26.27 55.60 0.78
CA ASP A 86 -25.63 56.48 1.78
C ASP A 86 -24.15 56.13 2.02
N LEU A 87 -23.80 54.84 1.91
CA LEU A 87 -22.42 54.34 2.11
C LEU A 87 -21.53 54.55 0.88
N ALA A 88 -22.12 54.60 -0.32
CA ALA A 88 -21.42 54.92 -1.57
C ALA A 88 -20.74 56.31 -1.56
N THR A 89 -21.23 57.22 -0.72
CA THR A 89 -20.63 58.54 -0.50
C THR A 89 -19.36 58.50 0.36
N ARG A 90 -19.14 57.44 1.13
CA ARG A 90 -18.07 57.34 2.14
C ARG A 90 -16.96 56.36 1.75
N TYR A 91 -17.27 55.38 0.93
CA TYR A 91 -16.31 54.40 0.40
C TYR A 91 -16.42 54.31 -1.12
N PRO A 92 -15.29 54.20 -1.85
CA PRO A 92 -15.34 53.99 -3.29
C PRO A 92 -15.98 52.62 -3.60
N ALA A 93 -16.99 52.60 -4.47
CA ALA A 93 -17.72 51.40 -4.85
C ALA A 93 -16.80 50.26 -5.35
N TYR A 94 -15.69 50.63 -5.98
CA TYR A 94 -14.67 49.70 -6.46
C TYR A 94 -14.08 48.82 -5.34
N ASP A 95 -13.80 49.36 -4.16
CA ASP A 95 -13.18 48.60 -3.07
C ASP A 95 -14.16 47.56 -2.50
N LEU A 96 -15.45 47.91 -2.43
CA LEU A 96 -16.51 47.00 -1.98
C LEU A 96 -16.76 45.87 -2.99
N GLU A 97 -16.81 46.19 -4.28
CA GLU A 97 -16.93 45.18 -5.35
C GLU A 97 -15.70 44.26 -5.37
N MET A 98 -14.49 44.81 -5.24
CA MET A 98 -13.26 44.02 -5.22
C MET A 98 -13.25 43.08 -4.01
N MET A 99 -13.70 43.54 -2.84
CA MET A 99 -13.83 42.69 -1.65
C MET A 99 -14.86 41.57 -1.87
N HIS A 100 -16.01 41.87 -2.49
CA HIS A 100 -17.03 40.89 -2.81
C HIS A 100 -16.51 39.79 -3.76
N TRP A 101 -15.81 40.20 -4.83
CA TRP A 101 -15.16 39.27 -5.75
C TRP A 101 -14.04 38.48 -5.11
N ALA A 102 -13.27 39.08 -4.19
CA ALA A 102 -12.22 38.39 -3.44
C ALA A 102 -12.79 37.22 -2.61
N PHE A 103 -13.92 37.42 -1.93
CA PHE A 103 -14.56 36.34 -1.16
C PHE A 103 -15.12 35.23 -2.06
N ARG A 104 -15.74 35.55 -3.19
CA ARG A 104 -16.16 34.54 -4.18
C ARG A 104 -14.96 33.78 -4.75
N GLY A 105 -13.89 34.49 -5.07
CA GLY A 105 -12.64 33.91 -5.56
C GLY A 105 -12.01 32.97 -4.54
N LEU A 106 -11.99 33.35 -3.26
CA LEU A 106 -11.50 32.51 -2.17
C LEU A 106 -12.33 31.24 -2.02
N GLY A 107 -13.66 31.34 -2.09
CA GLY A 107 -14.57 30.20 -2.03
C GLY A 107 -14.36 29.23 -3.21
N ALA A 108 -14.21 29.78 -4.43
CA ALA A 108 -13.93 28.98 -5.63
C ALA A 108 -12.56 28.30 -5.53
N LEU A 109 -11.53 29.00 -5.06
CA LEU A 109 -10.19 28.44 -4.85
C LEU A 109 -10.20 27.32 -3.81
N ALA A 110 -10.92 27.52 -2.70
CA ALA A 110 -11.12 26.48 -1.69
C ALA A 110 -11.82 25.25 -2.28
N ALA A 111 -12.84 25.42 -3.12
CA ALA A 111 -13.51 24.32 -3.82
C ALA A 111 -12.51 23.52 -4.67
N VAL A 112 -11.66 24.19 -5.45
CA VAL A 112 -10.63 23.50 -6.26
C VAL A 112 -9.66 22.71 -5.39
N LEU A 113 -9.23 23.25 -4.25
CA LEU A 113 -8.38 22.53 -3.30
C LEU A 113 -9.06 21.29 -2.72
N PHE A 114 -10.33 21.39 -2.33
CA PHE A 114 -11.09 20.22 -1.86
C PHE A 114 -11.27 19.16 -2.94
N LEU A 115 -11.52 19.57 -4.20
CA LEU A 115 -11.59 18.64 -5.32
C LEU A 115 -10.27 17.88 -5.53
N ILE A 116 -9.13 18.59 -5.50
CA ILE A 116 -7.80 17.97 -5.66
C ILE A 116 -7.53 17.01 -4.50
N THR A 117 -7.77 17.42 -3.26
CA THR A 117 -7.55 16.56 -2.10
C THR A 117 -8.43 15.30 -2.16
N ALA A 118 -9.72 15.43 -2.50
CA ALA A 118 -10.62 14.29 -2.67
C ALA A 118 -10.10 13.30 -3.73
N ARG A 119 -9.61 13.80 -4.87
CA ARG A 119 -8.99 12.97 -5.93
C ARG A 119 -7.73 12.25 -5.43
N MET A 120 -6.89 12.93 -4.65
CA MET A 120 -5.68 12.33 -4.07
C MET A 120 -6.01 11.23 -3.06
N LEU A 121 -6.99 11.46 -2.17
CA LEU A 121 -7.51 10.47 -1.22
C LEU A 121 -8.02 9.21 -1.95
N GLY A 122 -8.77 9.38 -3.03
CA GLY A 122 -9.22 8.25 -3.87
C GLY A 122 -8.08 7.46 -4.49
N SER A 123 -7.02 8.13 -4.98
CA SER A 123 -5.82 7.46 -5.51
C SER A 123 -5.09 6.66 -4.43
N ILE A 124 -4.96 7.20 -3.22
CA ILE A 124 -4.35 6.51 -2.07
C ILE A 124 -5.18 5.28 -1.70
N ARG A 125 -6.51 5.37 -1.72
CA ARG A 125 -7.40 4.23 -1.44
C ARG A 125 -7.17 3.07 -2.40
N ILE A 126 -7.09 3.34 -3.71
CA ILE A 126 -6.85 2.31 -4.72
C ILE A 126 -5.50 1.64 -4.50
N LYS A 127 -4.44 2.45 -4.28
CA LYS A 127 -3.09 1.93 -4.00
C LYS A 127 -3.06 1.04 -2.76
N ASN A 128 -3.72 1.45 -1.68
CA ASN A 128 -3.83 0.65 -0.46
C ASN A 128 -4.59 -0.66 -0.67
N SER A 129 -5.68 -0.64 -1.44
CA SER A 129 -6.45 -1.85 -1.77
C SER A 129 -5.62 -2.84 -2.59
N VAL A 130 -4.91 -2.35 -3.61
CA VAL A 130 -4.04 -3.20 -4.45
C VAL A 130 -2.92 -3.82 -3.62
N LEU A 131 -2.29 -3.03 -2.73
CA LEU A 131 -1.24 -3.53 -1.85
C LEU A 131 -1.76 -4.62 -0.89
N HIS A 132 -2.96 -4.44 -0.33
CA HIS A 132 -3.58 -5.43 0.54
C HIS A 132 -3.88 -6.74 -0.20
N VAL A 133 -4.40 -6.67 -1.42
CA VAL A 133 -4.66 -7.85 -2.26
C VAL A 133 -3.35 -8.55 -2.64
N ALA A 134 -2.32 -7.78 -3.03
CA ALA A 134 -1.01 -8.32 -3.34
C ALA A 134 -0.41 -9.07 -2.13
N GLY A 135 -0.51 -8.50 -0.93
CA GLY A 135 -0.03 -9.16 0.29
C GLY A 135 -0.77 -10.44 0.64
N ARG A 136 -2.09 -10.47 0.44
CA ARG A 136 -2.88 -11.70 0.63
C ARG A 136 -2.48 -12.79 -0.37
N ASN A 137 -2.35 -12.45 -1.64
CA ASN A 137 -1.97 -13.40 -2.69
C ASN A 137 -0.57 -13.95 -2.46
N MET A 138 0.35 -13.11 -2.03
CA MET A 138 1.72 -13.51 -1.76
C MET A 138 1.82 -14.46 -0.57
N LYS A 139 1.05 -14.22 0.49
CA LYS A 139 0.95 -15.15 1.62
C LYS A 139 0.42 -16.51 1.17
N LEU A 140 -0.60 -16.54 0.30
CA LEU A 140 -1.13 -17.78 -0.27
C LEU A 140 -0.09 -18.53 -1.12
N LEU A 141 0.70 -17.82 -1.92
CA LEU A 141 1.77 -18.42 -2.71
C LEU A 141 2.87 -19.02 -1.82
N VAL A 142 3.29 -18.30 -0.78
CA VAL A 142 4.25 -18.82 0.20
C VAL A 142 3.71 -20.07 0.91
N GLU A 143 2.44 -20.06 1.32
CA GLU A 143 1.80 -21.23 1.94
C GLU A 143 1.76 -22.44 0.97
N GLN A 144 1.47 -22.22 -0.30
CA GLN A 144 1.47 -23.28 -1.33
C GLN A 144 2.88 -23.84 -1.59
N LEU A 145 3.89 -22.98 -1.66
CA LEU A 145 5.28 -23.39 -1.83
C LEU A 145 5.82 -24.16 -0.63
N LEU A 146 5.49 -23.72 0.59
CA LEU A 146 5.84 -24.45 1.80
C LEU A 146 5.17 -25.83 1.85
N LYS A 147 3.90 -25.93 1.46
CA LYS A 147 3.21 -27.23 1.33
C LYS A 147 3.87 -28.15 0.29
N ARG A 148 4.26 -27.61 -0.86
CA ARG A 148 4.99 -28.38 -1.90
C ARG A 148 6.35 -28.85 -1.40
N LYS A 149 7.11 -27.98 -0.73
CA LYS A 149 8.41 -28.33 -0.15
C LYS A 149 8.27 -29.43 0.91
N ALA A 150 7.31 -29.30 1.82
CA ALA A 150 7.05 -30.32 2.84
C ALA A 150 6.59 -31.66 2.23
N ALA A 151 5.77 -31.63 1.16
CA ALA A 151 5.37 -32.84 0.45
C ALA A 151 6.58 -33.53 -0.21
N MET A 152 7.49 -32.78 -0.83
CA MET A 152 8.74 -33.31 -1.38
C MET A 152 9.64 -33.90 -0.31
N GLU A 153 9.81 -33.22 0.82
CA GLU A 153 10.60 -33.72 1.96
C GLU A 153 10.01 -35.00 2.55
N SER A 154 8.68 -35.10 2.63
CA SER A 154 8.01 -36.34 3.05
C SER A 154 8.18 -37.48 2.05
N LEU A 155 8.29 -37.18 0.75
CA LEU A 155 8.58 -38.16 -0.30
C LEU A 155 10.04 -38.62 -0.24
N GLU A 156 10.97 -37.72 0.03
CA GLU A 156 12.40 -37.99 0.25
C GLU A 156 12.61 -38.88 1.50
N GLN A 157 11.87 -38.64 2.57
CA GLN A 157 11.92 -39.47 3.78
C GLN A 157 11.30 -40.87 3.54
N ARG A 158 10.26 -40.96 2.70
CA ARG A 158 9.54 -42.22 2.42
C ARG A 158 10.23 -43.08 1.37
N TYR A 159 10.96 -42.44 0.46
CA TYR A 159 11.82 -43.08 -0.53
C TYR A 159 13.21 -42.46 -0.36
N PRO A 160 14.05 -43.01 0.53
CA PRO A 160 15.46 -42.67 0.60
C PRO A 160 16.09 -43.24 -0.68
N PHE A 161 15.87 -42.55 -1.79
CA PHE A 161 16.65 -42.78 -2.99
C PHE A 161 18.11 -42.61 -2.58
N GLU A 162 18.96 -43.52 -3.05
CA GLU A 162 20.41 -43.36 -3.03
C GLU A 162 20.76 -42.08 -3.79
N MET A 163 20.61 -40.94 -3.12
CA MET A 163 21.08 -39.67 -3.59
C MET A 163 22.60 -39.79 -3.54
N LEU A 164 23.21 -39.88 -4.72
CA LEU A 164 24.62 -39.58 -4.88
C LEU A 164 24.88 -38.25 -4.16
N PRO A 165 25.95 -38.19 -3.35
CA PRO A 165 26.19 -37.08 -2.45
C PRO A 165 26.20 -35.78 -3.25
N ASP A 166 25.39 -34.85 -2.78
CA ASP A 166 25.38 -33.45 -3.20
C ASP A 166 26.83 -32.95 -3.14
N ASP A 167 27.36 -32.46 -4.27
CA ASP A 167 28.74 -31.96 -4.39
C ASP A 167 28.97 -30.68 -3.56
N ASP A 168 27.96 -30.25 -2.80
CA ASP A 168 27.97 -29.12 -1.86
C ASP A 168 28.01 -29.53 -0.37
N SER A 169 28.30 -30.80 -0.05
CA SER A 169 28.59 -31.17 1.34
C SER A 169 29.94 -30.60 1.78
N VAL A 170 29.95 -29.35 2.24
CA VAL A 170 31.04 -28.75 3.01
C VAL A 170 31.26 -29.63 4.23
N VAL A 171 32.32 -30.44 4.16
CA VAL A 171 32.84 -31.22 5.27
C VAL A 171 33.26 -30.24 6.37
N MET A 172 32.40 -30.05 7.37
CA MET A 172 32.85 -29.47 8.63
C MET A 172 33.71 -30.52 9.35
N PRO A 173 35.02 -30.31 9.54
CA PRO A 173 35.80 -31.23 10.35
C PRO A 173 35.28 -31.14 11.79
N VAL A 174 34.73 -32.25 12.27
CA VAL A 174 34.41 -32.45 13.68
C VAL A 174 35.72 -32.38 14.46
N GLN A 175 36.00 -31.21 15.03
CA GLN A 175 37.12 -31.00 15.92
C GLN A 175 36.86 -31.82 17.19
N LYS A 176 37.58 -32.94 17.34
CA LYS A 176 37.52 -33.80 18.52
C LYS A 176 37.76 -32.94 19.78
N PRO A 177 36.95 -33.06 20.84
CA PRO A 177 37.27 -32.45 22.12
C PRO A 177 38.54 -33.11 22.66
N HIS A 178 39.58 -32.30 22.87
CA HIS A 178 40.79 -32.72 23.55
C HIS A 178 40.42 -32.94 25.02
N ASN A 179 40.21 -34.19 25.41
CA ASN A 179 40.07 -34.61 26.79
C ASN A 179 41.46 -34.64 27.43
N ASP A 180 41.86 -33.54 28.04
CA ASP A 180 42.92 -33.55 29.06
C ASP A 180 42.26 -33.44 30.43
N ILE A 181 41.96 -34.61 30.99
CA ILE A 181 41.70 -34.80 32.42
C ILE A 181 42.81 -35.74 32.93
N LEU A 182 43.69 -35.15 33.74
CA LEU A 182 44.49 -35.69 34.85
C LEU A 182 45.67 -36.63 34.55
N LEU A 183 46.89 -36.09 34.75
CA LEU A 183 47.78 -36.47 35.85
C LEU A 183 48.87 -35.41 36.08
#